data_AF-A0A0R1Y395-F1
#
_entry.id   AF-A0A0R1Y395-F1
#
_cell.length_a   1.000
_cell.length_b   1.000
_cell.length_c   1.000
_cell.angle_alpha   90.00
_cell.angle_beta   90.00
_cell.angle_gamma   90.00
#
_symmetry.space_group_name_H-M   'P 1'
#
loop_
_entity.id
_entity.type
_entity.pdbx_description
1 polymer ?
#
loop_
_entity_poly.entity_id
_entity_poly.type
_entity_poly.pdbx_seq_one_letter_code
_entity_poly.pdbx_strand_id
1 'polypeptide(L)'
;MFKLKKEKEARKDTIVDMNESLIQYGSQKLPQETHVVQKIYDTAKAGLENLDVLFNDNGFGRTENFLDVAKGFLVDFYDLDPKETDTKAAALAQEAIDYLGKNMNDFIKWER
;
A
#
# COMPACT_ATOMS: atom_id res chain seq x y z
N MET A 1 22.25 0.92 -17.33
CA MET A 1 20.90 1.43 -17.67
C MET A 1 19.80 0.38 -17.53
N PHE A 2 19.96 -0.86 -18.01
CA PHE A 2 18.89 -1.89 -17.95
C PHE A 2 18.42 -2.29 -16.54
N LYS A 3 19.33 -2.42 -15.55
CA LYS A 3 18.97 -2.80 -14.18
C LYS A 3 18.08 -1.75 -13.49
N LEU A 4 18.43 -0.46 -13.62
CA LEU A 4 17.67 0.66 -13.07
C LEU A 4 16.27 0.82 -13.69
N LYS A 5 16.12 0.51 -14.99
CA LYS A 5 14.81 0.55 -15.64
C LYS A 5 13.90 -0.55 -15.11
N LYS A 6 14.41 -1.78 -15.01
CA LYS A 6 13.68 -2.92 -14.43
C LYS A 6 13.30 -2.71 -12.97
N GLU A 7 14.18 -2.11 -12.17
CA GLU A 7 13.90 -1.75 -10.78
C GLU A 7 12.76 -0.74 -10.68
N LYS A 8 12.80 0.34 -11.47
CA LYS A 8 11.75 1.35 -11.46
C LYS A 8 10.39 0.78 -11.87
N GLU A 9 10.37 -0.10 -12.86
CA GLU A 9 9.16 -0.80 -13.30
C GLU A 9 8.64 -1.72 -12.18
N ALA A 10 9.48 -2.62 -11.65
CA ALA A 10 9.10 -3.53 -10.58
C ALA A 10 8.59 -2.79 -9.32
N ARG A 11 9.28 -1.71 -8.92
CA ARG A 11 8.88 -0.90 -7.77
C ARG A 11 7.55 -0.20 -7.99
N LYS A 12 7.29 0.28 -9.21
CA LYS A 12 6.00 0.86 -9.56
C LYS A 12 4.89 -0.19 -9.53
N ASP A 13 5.14 -1.38 -10.07
CA ASP A 13 4.19 -2.48 -10.06
C ASP A 13 3.88 -2.89 -8.61
N THR A 14 4.89 -3.02 -7.75
CA THR A 14 4.70 -3.23 -6.31
C THR A 14 3.85 -2.15 -5.66
N ILE A 15 4.08 -0.86 -5.97
CA ILE A 15 3.25 0.24 -5.44
C ILE A 15 1.78 0.10 -5.87
N VAL A 16 1.53 -0.35 -7.10
CA VAL A 16 0.17 -0.62 -7.58
C VAL A 16 -0.44 -1.79 -6.81
N ASP A 17 0.29 -2.90 -6.66
CA ASP A 17 -0.16 -4.10 -5.93
C ASP A 17 -0.47 -3.79 -4.45
N MET A 18 0.38 -2.98 -3.80
CA MET A 18 0.17 -2.52 -2.43
C MET A 18 -1.16 -1.80 -2.29
N ASN A 19 -1.40 -0.80 -3.15
CA ASN A 19 -2.64 -0.02 -3.10
C ASN A 19 -3.87 -0.87 -3.47
N GLU A 20 -3.76 -1.73 -4.49
CA GLU A 20 -4.83 -2.67 -4.87
C GLU A 20 -5.22 -3.55 -3.69
N SER A 21 -4.25 -4.20 -3.04
CA SER A 21 -4.48 -5.07 -1.89
C SER A 21 -5.17 -4.33 -0.74
N LEU A 22 -4.68 -3.13 -0.41
CA LEU A 22 -5.27 -2.29 0.64
C LEU A 22 -6.71 -1.86 0.33
N ILE A 23 -7.00 -1.51 -0.93
CA ILE A 23 -8.34 -1.11 -1.36
C ILE A 23 -9.30 -2.29 -1.34
N GLN A 24 -8.90 -3.44 -1.87
CA GLN A 24 -9.73 -4.65 -1.83
C GLN A 24 -10.08 -5.03 -0.40
N TYR A 25 -9.09 -4.97 0.50
CA TYR A 25 -9.33 -5.19 1.93
C TYR A 25 -10.29 -4.14 2.51
N GLY A 26 -10.06 -2.85 2.21
CA GLY A 26 -10.92 -1.77 2.66
C GLY A 26 -12.37 -1.88 2.17
N SER A 27 -12.60 -2.29 0.92
CA SER A 27 -13.95 -2.48 0.36
C SER A 27 -14.70 -3.60 1.07
N GLN A 28 -14.01 -4.66 1.47
CA GLN A 28 -14.60 -5.73 2.28
C GLN A 28 -14.92 -5.27 3.71
N LYS A 29 -14.07 -4.42 4.31
CA LYS A 29 -14.24 -3.93 5.68
C LYS A 29 -15.20 -2.75 5.81
N LEU A 30 -15.40 -1.98 4.75
CA LEU A 30 -16.22 -0.78 4.72
C LEU A 30 -17.35 -0.90 3.68
N PRO A 31 -18.24 -1.91 3.79
CA PRO A 31 -19.22 -2.24 2.73
C PRO A 31 -20.30 -1.17 2.50
N GLN A 32 -20.38 -0.15 3.35
CA GLN A 32 -21.31 0.99 3.22
C GLN A 32 -20.61 2.25 2.69
N GLU A 33 -19.28 2.23 2.56
CA GLU A 33 -18.51 3.34 2.04
C GLU A 33 -18.51 3.30 0.50
N THR A 34 -18.86 4.44 -0.11
CA THR A 34 -18.98 4.57 -1.57
C THR A 34 -17.73 5.15 -2.22
N HIS A 35 -16.81 5.66 -1.40
CA HIS A 35 -15.55 6.27 -1.82
C HIS A 35 -14.37 5.68 -1.02
N VAL A 36 -14.23 4.36 -1.05
CA VAL A 36 -13.25 3.61 -0.25
C VAL A 36 -11.81 4.06 -0.53
N VAL A 37 -11.43 4.26 -1.79
CA VAL A 37 -10.12 4.75 -2.23
C VAL A 37 -9.82 6.12 -1.63
N GLN A 38 -10.76 7.05 -1.75
CA GLN A 38 -10.61 8.40 -1.19
C GLN A 38 -10.48 8.34 0.34
N LYS A 39 -11.30 7.52 0.99
CA LYS A 39 -11.28 7.33 2.44
C LYS A 39 -9.94 6.78 2.92
N ILE A 40 -9.44 5.73 2.27
CA ILE A 40 -8.14 5.12 2.58
C ILE A 40 -7.03 6.15 2.41
N TYR A 41 -6.99 6.88 1.30
CA TYR A 41 -5.97 7.91 1.09
C TYR A 41 -6.03 9.01 2.16
N ASP A 42 -7.21 9.57 2.43
CA ASP A 42 -7.36 10.66 3.39
C ASP A 42 -6.96 10.25 4.82
N THR A 43 -7.21 8.99 5.17
CA THR A 43 -6.77 8.40 6.42
C THR A 43 -5.26 8.18 6.43
N ALA A 44 -4.72 7.49 5.43
CA ALA A 44 -3.33 7.06 5.38
C ALA A 44 -2.34 8.21 5.20
N LYS A 45 -2.72 9.28 4.47
CA LYS A 45 -1.87 10.47 4.29
C LYS A 45 -1.59 11.19 5.61
N ALA A 46 -2.48 11.04 6.60
CA ALA A 46 -2.31 11.62 7.93
C ALA A 46 -1.46 10.73 8.86
N GLY A 47 -1.19 9.49 8.46
CA GLY A 47 -0.46 8.48 9.22
C GLY A 47 -0.99 7.09 8.88
N LEU A 48 -0.08 6.15 8.59
CA LEU A 48 -0.46 4.78 8.21
C LEU A 48 -1.19 4.05 9.34
N GLU A 49 -0.86 4.34 10.59
CA GLU A 49 -1.54 3.84 11.80
C GLU A 49 -3.02 4.24 11.89
N ASN A 50 -3.45 5.28 11.19
CA ASN A 50 -4.87 5.65 11.17
C ASN A 50 -5.71 4.63 10.39
N LEU A 51 -5.10 3.79 9.54
CA LEU A 51 -5.77 2.68 8.87
C LEU A 51 -6.28 1.65 9.88
N ASP A 52 -5.55 1.44 10.98
CA ASP A 52 -5.95 0.53 12.06
C ASP A 52 -7.28 0.97 12.69
N VAL A 53 -7.47 2.29 12.82
CA VAL A 53 -8.71 2.90 13.33
C VAL A 53 -9.81 2.85 12.27
N LEU A 54 -9.48 3.14 11.00
CA LEU A 54 -10.45 3.10 9.90
C LEU A 54 -11.06 1.70 9.73
N PHE A 55 -10.24 0.66 9.74
CA PHE A 55 -10.69 -0.72 9.56
C PHE A 55 -11.13 -1.39 10.86
N ASN A 56 -10.81 -0.79 12.01
CA ASN A 56 -11.08 -1.33 13.35
C ASN A 56 -10.62 -2.79 13.48
N ASP A 57 -9.38 -3.05 13.08
CA ASP A 57 -8.84 -4.41 12.91
C ASP A 57 -7.48 -4.62 13.60
N ASN A 58 -7.13 -3.73 14.54
CA ASN A 58 -5.84 -3.74 15.25
C ASN A 58 -4.62 -3.73 14.30
N GLY A 59 -4.78 -3.15 13.11
CA GLY A 59 -3.71 -2.91 12.14
C GLY A 59 -3.46 -4.01 11.14
N PHE A 60 -4.31 -5.04 11.11
CA PHE A 60 -4.24 -6.14 10.15
C PHE A 60 -4.22 -5.66 8.69
N GLY A 61 -5.09 -4.70 8.33
CA GLY A 61 -5.13 -4.13 6.98
C GLY A 61 -3.84 -3.41 6.61
N ARG A 62 -3.27 -2.64 7.55
CA ARG A 62 -1.98 -1.95 7.33
C ARG A 62 -0.82 -2.93 7.25
N THR A 63 -0.77 -3.96 8.09
CA THR A 63 0.37 -4.88 8.13
C THR A 63 0.29 -5.90 7.00
N GLU A 64 -0.73 -6.75 7.02
CA GLU A 64 -0.78 -7.94 6.16
C GLU A 64 -1.22 -7.62 4.73
N ASN A 65 -2.01 -6.56 4.54
CA ASN A 65 -2.57 -6.22 3.23
C ASN A 65 -1.86 -5.03 2.57
N PHE A 66 -0.81 -4.49 3.20
CA PHE A 66 -0.08 -3.34 2.66
C PHE A 66 1.42 -3.41 2.91
N LEU A 67 1.87 -3.46 4.17
CA LEU A 67 3.31 -3.50 4.48
C LEU A 67 3.96 -4.82 4.06
N ASP A 68 3.27 -5.97 4.19
CA ASP A 68 3.85 -7.26 3.81
C ASP A 68 4.11 -7.37 2.30
N VAL A 69 3.30 -6.70 1.47
CA VAL A 69 3.55 -6.58 0.02
C VAL A 69 4.85 -5.81 -0.24
N ALA A 70 5.07 -4.68 0.46
CA ALA A 70 6.32 -3.93 0.38
C ALA A 70 7.52 -4.77 0.85
N LYS A 71 7.36 -5.49 1.97
CA LYS A 71 8.43 -6.34 2.54
C LYS A 71 8.82 -7.45 1.58
N GLY A 72 7.84 -8.13 0.97
CA GLY A 72 8.08 -9.17 -0.04
C GLY A 72 8.95 -8.66 -1.18
N PHE A 73 8.57 -7.53 -1.80
CA PHE A 73 9.39 -6.91 -2.85
C PHE A 73 10.80 -6.52 -2.37
N LEU A 74 10.92 -5.95 -1.17
CA LEU A 74 12.19 -5.51 -0.63
C LEU A 74 13.16 -6.67 -0.37
N VAL A 75 12.65 -7.80 0.13
CA VAL A 75 13.43 -9.03 0.31
C VAL A 75 13.78 -9.62 -1.06
N ASP A 76 12.79 -9.84 -1.92
CA ASP A 76 12.99 -10.52 -3.20
C ASP A 76 13.92 -9.76 -4.17
N PHE A 77 13.81 -8.42 -4.18
CA PHE A 77 14.56 -7.59 -5.15
C PHE A 77 15.91 -7.12 -4.62
N TYR A 78 16.02 -6.85 -3.32
CA TYR A 78 17.21 -6.24 -2.71
C TYR A 78 17.94 -7.14 -1.70
N ASP A 79 17.42 -8.34 -1.39
CA ASP A 79 18.01 -9.30 -0.44
C ASP A 79 18.29 -8.68 0.93
N LEU A 80 17.33 -7.88 1.42
CA LEU A 80 17.49 -7.12 2.67
C LEU A 80 17.26 -7.99 3.90
N ASP A 81 17.98 -7.68 4.96
CA ASP A 81 17.71 -8.26 6.28
C ASP A 81 16.37 -7.74 6.86
N PRO A 82 15.79 -8.43 7.86
CA PRO A 82 14.48 -8.07 8.41
C PRO A 82 14.40 -6.64 8.97
N LYS A 83 15.47 -6.16 9.62
CA LYS A 83 15.47 -4.85 10.30
C LYS A 83 15.53 -3.71 9.28
N GLU A 84 16.34 -3.86 8.25
CA GLU A 84 16.38 -2.91 7.13
C GLU A 84 15.08 -2.94 6.32
N THR A 85 14.47 -4.12 6.18
CA THR A 85 13.22 -4.31 5.45
C THR A 85 12.08 -3.53 6.10
N ASP A 86 11.92 -3.59 7.43
CA ASP A 86 10.84 -2.85 8.12
C ASP A 86 10.89 -1.35 7.88
N THR A 87 12.09 -0.75 7.99
CA THR A 87 12.26 0.70 7.81
C THR A 87 11.97 1.11 6.36
N LYS A 88 12.47 0.33 5.39
CA LYS A 88 12.25 0.63 3.96
C LYS A 88 10.83 0.33 3.52
N ALA A 89 10.15 -0.64 4.14
CA ALA A 89 8.76 -0.96 3.85
C ALA A 89 7.85 0.21 4.25
N ALA A 90 8.09 0.83 5.41
CA ALA A 90 7.36 2.03 5.81
C ALA A 90 7.55 3.20 4.82
N ALA A 91 8.78 3.41 4.34
CA ALA A 91 9.05 4.44 3.33
C ALA A 91 8.37 4.14 1.98
N LEU A 92 8.40 2.88 1.54
CA LEU A 92 7.72 2.44 0.32
C LEU A 92 6.20 2.54 0.44
N ALA A 93 5.65 2.27 1.62
CA ALA A 93 4.23 2.43 1.93
C ALA A 93 3.79 3.89 1.86
N GLN A 94 4.58 4.82 2.39
CA GLN A 94 4.29 6.25 2.22
C GLN A 94 4.29 6.66 0.75
N GLU A 95 5.26 6.16 -0.04
CA GLU A 95 5.28 6.42 -1.48
C GLU A 95 4.07 5.82 -2.21
N ALA A 96 3.62 4.63 -1.79
CA ALA A 96 2.42 4.03 -2.35
C ALA A 96 1.17 4.88 -2.06
N ILE A 97 1.03 5.44 -0.86
CA ILE A 97 -0.07 6.37 -0.53
C ILE A 97 0.03 7.68 -1.34
N ASP A 98 1.24 8.23 -1.51
CA ASP A 98 1.44 9.41 -2.34
C ASP A 98 1.11 9.14 -3.82
N TYR A 99 1.42 7.94 -4.32
CA TYR A 99 1.04 7.48 -5.64
C TYR A 99 -0.48 7.32 -5.76
N LEU A 100 -1.13 6.74 -4.74
CA LEU A 100 -2.57 6.60 -4.70
C LEU A 100 -3.26 7.96 -4.84
N GLY A 101 -2.82 8.95 -4.05
CA GLY A 101 -3.39 10.31 -4.09
C GLY A 101 -3.31 10.99 -5.46
N LYS A 102 -2.26 10.70 -6.24
CA LYS A 102 -2.06 11.26 -7.58
C LYS A 102 -2.81 10.50 -8.68
N ASN A 103 -3.19 9.25 -8.42
CA ASN A 103 -3.72 8.32 -9.42
C ASN A 103 -5.03 7.65 -8.99
N MET A 104 -5.79 8.22 -8.06
CA MET A 104 -6.96 7.57 -7.44
C MET A 104 -7.94 6.94 -8.44
N ASN A 105 -8.18 7.60 -9.57
CA ASN A 105 -9.08 7.11 -10.61
C ASN A 105 -8.66 5.75 -11.19
N ASP A 106 -7.36 5.46 -11.23
CA ASP A 106 -6.84 4.16 -11.69
C ASP A 106 -7.22 3.04 -10.71
N PHE A 107 -7.53 3.41 -9.48
CA PHE A 107 -7.77 2.51 -8.37
C PHE A 107 -9.24 2.27 -8.02
N ILE A 108 -10.16 3.14 -8.48
CA ILE A 108 -11.61 3.02 -8.24
C ILE A 108 -12.18 1.67 -8.72
N LYS A 109 -11.59 1.07 -9.76
CA LYS A 109 -12.03 -0.24 -10.29
C LYS A 109 -11.95 -1.41 -9.30
N TRP A 110 -11.20 -1.24 -8.21
CA TRP A 110 -11.05 -2.20 -7.13
C TRP A 110 -11.96 -1.91 -5.93
N GLU A 111 -12.72 -0.81 -5.94
CA GLU A 111 -13.83 -0.57 -5.01
C GLU A 111 -15.02 -1.46 -5.38
N ARG A 112 -15.12 -2.67 -4.81
CA ARG A 112 -16.16 -3.65 -5.16
C ARG A 112 -16.86 -4.24 -3.95
#